data_AF-A0A534VSD8-F1
#
_entry.id   AF-A0A534VSD8-F1
#
_cell.length_a   1.000
_cell.length_b   1.000
_cell.length_c   1.000
_cell.angle_alpha   90.00
_cell.angle_beta   90.00
_cell.angle_gamma   90.00
#
_symmetry.space_group_name_H-M   'P 1'
#
loop_
_entity.id
_entity.type
_entity.pdbx_description
1 polymer ?
#
loop_
_entity_poly.entity_id
_entity_poly.type
_entity_poly.pdbx_seq_one_letter_code
_entity_poly.pdbx_strand_id
1 'polypeptide(L)' 'MTFDQGSSATEAISQINVTPLVDVMLVLLIIFMVTAPILQQGVSVDLPKVAAGPLGGQEEQLVVNVGKGGQLYLNDTPT' A
#
# COMPACT_ATOMS: atom_id res chain seq x y z
N MET A 1 -27.12 -73.39 -17.33
CA MET A 1 -26.47 -73.14 -16.03
C MET A 1 -25.69 -71.86 -16.20
N THR A 2 -26.20 -70.79 -15.60
CA THR A 2 -25.66 -69.44 -15.64
C THR A 2 -24.40 -69.37 -14.77
N PHE A 3 -23.32 -68.79 -15.31
CA PHE A 3 -22.27 -68.21 -14.49
C PHE A 3 -22.38 -66.70 -14.64
N ASP A 4 -22.79 -66.10 -13.53
CA ASP A 4 -23.09 -64.69 -13.33
C ASP A 4 -21.81 -63.87 -13.16
N GLN A 5 -21.96 -62.61 -13.52
CA GLN A 5 -21.02 -61.50 -13.55
C GLN A 5 -20.23 -61.31 -12.24
N GLY A 6 -18.92 -61.09 -12.34
CA GLY A 6 -18.12 -60.68 -11.17
C GLY A 6 -16.79 -60.02 -11.52
N SER A 7 -16.73 -58.69 -11.37
CA SER A 7 -15.52 -57.86 -11.26
C SER A 7 -14.84 -57.32 -12.53
N SER A 8 -15.57 -56.58 -13.37
CA SER A 8 -14.98 -55.50 -14.19
C SER A 8 -15.18 -54.10 -13.58
N ALA A 9 -15.66 -54.02 -12.33
CA ALA A 9 -15.90 -52.74 -11.65
C ALA A 9 -14.66 -52.19 -10.90
N THR A 10 -13.61 -52.98 -10.73
CA THR A 10 -12.42 -52.61 -9.91
C THR A 10 -11.23 -52.11 -10.73
N GLU A 11 -11.14 -52.42 -12.03
CA GLU A 11 -10.03 -51.97 -12.90
C GLU A 11 -10.24 -50.58 -13.53
N ALA A 12 -11.27 -49.85 -13.11
CA ALA A 12 -11.48 -48.47 -13.55
C ALA A 12 -10.88 -47.46 -12.57
N ILE A 13 -9.79 -47.81 -11.87
CA ILE A 13 -8.98 -46.81 -11.16
C ILE A 13 -8.22 -46.05 -12.25
N SER A 14 -8.88 -45.02 -12.79
CA SER A 14 -8.32 -44.10 -13.77
C SER A 14 -6.96 -43.62 -13.25
N GLN A 15 -5.91 -43.85 -14.04
CA GLN A 15 -4.59 -43.30 -13.79
C GLN A 15 -4.75 -41.82 -13.44
N ILE A 16 -4.39 -41.43 -12.23
CA ILE A 16 -4.43 -40.02 -11.83
C ILE A 16 -3.55 -39.29 -12.84
N ASN A 17 -4.11 -38.29 -13.53
CA ASN A 17 -3.33 -37.45 -14.43
C ASN A 17 -2.36 -36.62 -13.56
N VAL A 18 -1.14 -37.13 -13.37
CA VAL A 18 -0.09 -36.49 -12.55
C VAL A 18 0.44 -35.22 -13.24
N THR A 19 0.48 -35.20 -14.57
CA THR A 19 1.03 -34.07 -15.34
C THR A 19 0.25 -32.77 -15.11
N PRO A 20 -1.10 -32.76 -15.18
CA PRO A 20 -1.89 -31.59 -14.80
C PRO A 20 -1.78 -31.23 -13.31
N LEU A 21 -1.66 -32.22 -12.41
CA LEU A 21 -1.55 -31.97 -10.98
C LEU A 21 -0.25 -31.24 -10.62
N VAL A 22 0.87 -31.68 -11.21
CA VAL A 22 2.18 -31.05 -11.00
C VAL A 22 2.19 -29.64 -11.59
N ASP A 23 1.58 -29.42 -12.76
CA ASP A 23 1.47 -28.09 -13.37
C ASP A 23 0.78 -27.07 -12.44
N VAL A 24 -0.36 -27.44 -11.84
CA VAL A 24 -1.07 -26.58 -10.87
C VAL A 24 -0.20 -26.30 -9.64
N MET A 25 0.49 -27.31 -9.12
CA MET A 25 1.39 -27.11 -7.97
C MET A 25 2.57 -26.20 -8.31
N LEU A 26 3.17 -26.33 -9.50
CA LEU A 26 4.27 -25.48 -9.96
C LEU A 26 3.82 -24.03 -10.17
N VAL A 27 2.62 -23.81 -10.73
CA VAL A 27 2.03 -22.47 -10.87
C VAL A 27 1.88 -21.78 -9.50
N LEU A 28 1.41 -22.50 -8.47
CA LEU A 28 1.31 -21.96 -7.11
C LEU A 28 2.67 -21.56 -6.53
N LEU A 29 3.72 -22.35 -6.77
CA LEU A 29 5.09 -22.03 -6.35
C LEU A 29 5.63 -20.78 -7.05
N ILE A 30 5.37 -20.63 -8.35
CA ILE A 30 5.78 -19.45 -9.13
C ILE A 30 5.08 -18.20 -8.59
N ILE A 31 3.77 -18.27 -8.28
CA ILE A 31 3.02 -17.15 -7.70
C ILE A 31 3.68 -16.71 -6.39
N PHE A 32 3.97 -17.63 -5.47
CA PHE A 32 4.62 -17.27 -4.21
C PHE A 32 6.01 -16.65 -4.41
N MET A 33 6.83 -17.21 -5.30
CA MET A 33 8.16 -16.66 -5.63
C MET A 33 8.07 -15.21 -6.17
N VAL A 34 7.06 -14.91 -7.00
CA VAL A 34 6.88 -13.58 -7.61
C VAL A 34 6.27 -12.56 -6.64
N THR A 35 5.44 -12.99 -5.68
CA THR A 35 4.82 -12.05 -4.72
C THR A 35 5.80 -11.46 -3.69
N ALA A 36 6.89 -12.18 -3.36
CA ALA A 36 7.89 -11.71 -2.40
C ALA A 36 8.57 -10.37 -2.78
N PRO A 37 9.09 -10.16 -4.00
CA PRO A 37 9.71 -8.88 -4.38
C PRO A 37 8.73 -7.69 -4.41
N ILE A 38 7.41 -7.93 -4.47
CA ILE A 38 6.40 -6.85 -4.51
C ILE A 38 6.29 -6.17 -3.13
N LEU A 39 6.58 -6.89 -2.03
CA LEU A 39 6.55 -6.32 -0.67
C LEU A 39 7.69 -5.32 -0.40
N GLN A 40 8.74 -5.29 -1.24
CA GLN A 40 9.89 -4.41 -1.07
C GLN A 40 9.71 -3.01 -1.68
N GLN A 41 8.65 -2.74 -2.43
CA GLN A 41 8.37 -1.41 -3.01
C GLN A 41 7.74 -0.48 -1.96
N GLY A 42 8.42 -0.33 -0.82
CA GLY A 42 8.19 0.79 0.08
C GLY A 42 8.75 2.04 -0.58
N VAL A 43 7.88 2.95 -1.01
CA VAL A 43 8.31 4.28 -1.45
C VAL A 43 9.06 4.92 -0.27
N SER A 44 10.35 5.22 -0.44
CA SER A 44 11.08 6.06 0.51
C SER A 44 10.46 7.45 0.47
N VAL A 45 9.60 7.74 1.43
CA VAL A 45 9.02 9.07 1.59
C VAL A 45 9.98 9.89 2.43
N ASP A 46 10.74 10.78 1.79
CA ASP A 46 11.51 11.80 2.50
C ASP A 46 10.52 12.80 3.09
N LEU A 47 10.15 12.59 4.36
CA LEU A 47 9.39 13.58 5.11
C LEU A 47 10.28 14.82 5.30
N PRO A 48 9.88 16.01 4.80
CA PRO A 48 10.64 17.21 5.02
C PRO A 48 10.69 17.47 6.52
N LYS A 49 11.89 17.42 7.10
CA LYS A 49 12.12 17.89 8.46
C LYS A 49 11.90 19.39 8.43
N VAL A 50 10.75 19.83 8.93
CA VAL A 50 10.52 21.24 9.17
C VAL A 50 11.62 21.68 10.12
N ALA A 51 12.50 22.57 9.66
CA ALA A 51 13.31 23.36 10.56
C ALA A 51 12.35 24.32 11.26
N ALA A 52 11.54 23.79 12.18
CA ALA A 52 11.04 24.58 13.28
C ALA A 52 12.27 24.92 14.12
N GLY A 53 13.04 25.91 13.64
CA GLY A 53 13.85 26.70 14.55
C GLY A 53 12.93 27.18 15.66
N PRO A 54 13.45 27.46 16.86
CA PRO A 54 12.69 28.25 17.82
C PRO A 54 12.10 29.42 17.04
N LEU A 55 10.79 29.65 17.17
CA LEU A 55 10.18 30.87 16.65
C LEU A 55 11.14 32.00 17.06
N GLY A 56 11.79 32.61 16.06
CA GLY A 56 12.80 33.64 16.28
C GLY A 56 12.22 34.60 17.30
N GLY A 57 12.94 34.76 18.42
CA GLY A 57 12.38 35.27 19.66
C GLY A 57 11.58 36.55 19.44
N GLN A 58 10.38 36.60 20.03
CA GLN A 58 9.53 37.78 20.12
C GLN A 58 9.80 38.82 19.02
N GLU A 59 9.58 38.45 17.75
CA GLU A 59 9.42 39.49 16.74
C GLU A 59 8.26 40.35 17.24
N GLU A 60 8.54 41.62 17.57
CA GLU A 60 7.51 42.56 17.98
C GLU A 60 6.37 42.45 16.96
N GLN A 61 5.23 41.97 17.41
CA GLN A 61 4.10 41.74 16.53
C GLN A 61 3.67 43.09 15.97
N LEU A 62 3.96 43.32 14.70
CA LEU A 62 3.64 44.56 14.03
C LEU A 62 2.16 44.52 13.61
N VAL A 63 1.32 45.27 14.31
CA VAL A 63 -0.11 45.34 14.02
C VAL A 63 -0.37 46.51 13.06
N VAL A 64 -0.84 46.19 11.85
CA VAL A 64 -1.27 47.18 10.85
C VAL A 64 -2.79 47.29 10.88
N ASN A 65 -3.31 48.45 11.30
CA ASN A 65 -4.74 48.74 11.25
C ASN A 65 -5.06 49.67 10.07
N VAL A 66 -6.12 49.34 9.32
CA VAL A 66 -6.66 50.19 8.26
C VAL A 66 -8.03 50.67 8.71
N GLY A 67 -8.15 51.95 9.08
CA GLY A 67 -9.46 52.47 9.47
C GLY A 67 -10.33 52.85 8.26
N LYS A 68 -11.53 53.37 8.51
CA LYS A 68 -12.54 53.61 7.46
C LYS A 68 -12.17 54.72 6.46
N GLY A 69 -11.17 55.55 6.75
CA GLY A 69 -10.71 56.65 5.90
C GLY A 69 -9.44 56.37 5.10
N GLY A 70 -8.94 55.12 5.06
CA GLY A 70 -7.70 54.75 4.36
C GLY A 70 -6.39 55.10 5.10
N GLN A 71 -6.45 55.89 6.18
CA GLN A 71 -5.41 55.95 7.22
C GLN A 71 -4.90 54.57 7.68
N LEU A 72 -3.58 54.44 7.72
CA LEU A 72 -2.85 53.29 8.20
C LEU A 72 -2.31 53.59 9.60
N TYR A 73 -2.42 52.62 10.51
CA TYR A 73 -1.84 52.70 11.84
C TYR A 73 -0.91 51.52 12.05
N LEU A 74 0.24 51.80 12.65
CA LEU A 74 1.24 50.82 13.04
C LEU A 74 1.36 50.82 14.56
N ASN A 75 0.93 49.75 15.23
CA ASN A 75 0.89 49.67 16.70
C ASN A 75 0.28 50.94 17.33
N ASP A 76 -0.91 51.31 16.85
CA ASP A 76 -1.69 52.49 17.25
C ASP A 76 -1.07 53.85 16.93
N THR A 77 0.08 53.88 16.26
CA THR A 77 0.72 55.12 15.77
C THR A 77 0.32 55.36 14.32
N PRO A 78 -0.21 56.54 13.95
CA PRO A 78 -0.53 56.85 12.56
C PRO A 78 0.75 56.98 11.72
N THR A 79 0.73 56.41 10.51
CA THR A 79 1.79 56.58 9.49
C THR A 79 1.42 57.63 8.46
#